data_AF-A0A951CXH4-F1
#
_entry.id   AF-A0A951CXH4-F1
#
_cell.length_a   1.000
_cell.length_b   1.000
_cell.length_c   1.000
_cell.angle_alpha   90.00
_cell.angle_beta   90.00
_cell.angle_gamma   90.00
#
_symmetry.space_group_name_H-M   'P 1'
#
loop_
_entity.id
_entity.type
_entity.pdbx_description
1 polymer ?
#
loop_
_entity_poly.entity_id
_entity_poly.type
_entity_poly.pdbx_seq_one_letter_code
_entity_poly.pdbx_strand_id
1 'polypeptide(L)'
;MPFVYGEWTLFDAIDALKAHDHGATDSGVSHPRLKAAVRDYLRSLDDAAFRAEVARVARRYLTDEAVARGYGIEDVVVLHDWLTEMIREY
;
A
#
# COMPACT_ATOMS: atom_id res chain seq x y z
N MET A 1 3.08 15.48 5.97
CA MET A 1 4.42 15.18 5.42
C MET A 1 4.33 13.91 4.60
N PRO A 2 5.09 13.74 3.51
CA PRO A 2 5.10 12.47 2.78
C PRO A 2 5.64 11.36 3.68
N PHE A 3 5.05 10.17 3.60
CA PHE A 3 5.56 8.98 4.29
C PHE A 3 6.94 8.59 3.78
N VAL A 4 7.87 8.37 4.72
CA VAL A 4 9.21 7.84 4.47
C VAL A 4 9.58 6.91 5.62
N TYR A 5 9.96 5.67 5.30
CA TYR A 5 10.47 4.70 6.28
C TYR A 5 11.79 4.12 5.78
N GLY A 6 12.91 4.61 6.30
CA GLY A 6 14.22 4.32 5.71
C GLY A 6 14.28 4.82 4.26
N GLU A 7 14.47 3.91 3.31
CA GLU A 7 14.50 4.20 1.86
C GLU A 7 13.14 4.01 1.17
N TRP A 8 12.11 3.59 1.91
CA TRP A 8 10.82 3.21 1.34
C TRP A 8 9.90 4.41 1.16
N THR A 9 9.39 4.59 -0.06
CA THR A 9 8.21 5.43 -0.29
C THR A 9 6.95 4.69 0.16
N LEU A 10 5.83 5.42 0.31
CA LEU A 10 4.55 4.79 0.67
C LEU A 10 4.13 3.73 -0.35
N PHE A 11 4.32 4.02 -1.63
CA PHE A 11 3.97 3.10 -2.70
C PHE A 11 4.82 1.83 -2.62
N ASP A 12 6.14 1.96 -2.51
CA ASP A 12 7.03 0.80 -2.46
C ASP A 12 6.75 -0.06 -1.23
N ALA A 13 6.48 0.59 -0.08
CA ALA A 13 6.13 -0.10 1.16
C ALA A 13 4.81 -0.88 1.03
N ILE A 14 3.78 -0.25 0.46
CA ILE A 14 2.48 -0.90 0.22
C ILE A 14 2.61 -2.06 -0.77
N ASP A 15 3.34 -1.88 -1.87
CA ASP A 15 3.49 -2.91 -2.89
C ASP A 15 4.24 -4.13 -2.35
N ALA A 16 5.34 -3.91 -1.62
CA ALA A 16 6.08 -5.00 -0.98
C ALA A 16 5.30 -5.72 0.11
N LEU A 17 4.56 -4.97 0.96
CA LEU A 17 3.70 -5.57 1.99
C LEU A 17 2.56 -6.37 1.37
N LYS A 18 1.91 -5.86 0.32
CA LYS A 18 0.84 -6.57 -0.40
C LYS A 18 1.38 -7.83 -1.07
N ALA A 19 2.53 -7.77 -1.73
CA ALA A 19 3.15 -8.94 -2.35
C ALA A 19 3.48 -10.03 -1.31
N HIS A 20 4.01 -9.62 -0.15
CA HIS A 20 4.31 -10.52 0.95
C HIS A 20 3.04 -11.20 1.51
N ASP A 21 1.99 -10.44 1.81
CA ASP A 21 0.74 -10.96 2.37
C ASP A 21 0.01 -11.91 1.37
N HIS A 22 0.29 -11.80 0.07
CA HIS A 22 -0.22 -12.71 -0.98
C HIS A 22 0.74 -13.88 -1.32
N GLY A 23 1.79 -14.11 -0.51
CA GLY A 23 2.61 -15.33 -0.58
C GLY A 23 4.05 -15.14 -1.04
N ALA A 24 4.53 -13.92 -1.29
CA ALA A 24 5.94 -13.65 -1.57
C ALA A 24 6.72 -13.40 -0.26
N THR A 25 6.89 -14.45 0.55
CA THR A 25 7.36 -14.35 1.95
C THR A 25 8.87 -14.17 2.14
N ASP A 26 9.68 -14.23 1.08
CA ASP A 26 11.15 -14.33 1.16
C ASP A 26 11.86 -13.01 0.80
N SER A 27 11.51 -11.89 1.47
CA SER A 27 12.02 -10.55 1.10
C SER A 27 13.01 -9.92 2.08
N GLY A 28 13.29 -10.54 3.24
CA GLY A 28 14.28 -10.04 4.21
C GLY A 28 13.92 -8.71 4.92
N VAL A 29 12.77 -8.11 4.64
CA VAL A 29 12.27 -6.89 5.28
C VAL A 29 11.66 -7.23 6.65
N SER A 30 11.89 -6.41 7.68
CA SER A 30 11.20 -6.56 8.97
C SER A 30 9.74 -6.12 8.83
N HIS A 31 8.93 -7.00 8.24
CA HIS A 31 7.52 -6.78 7.89
C HIS A 31 6.67 -6.21 9.04
N PRO A 32 6.82 -6.63 10.31
CA PRO A 32 5.98 -6.08 11.38
C PRO A 32 6.20 -4.58 11.61
N ARG A 33 7.44 -4.09 11.52
CA ARG A 33 7.74 -2.67 11.75
C ARG A 33 7.34 -1.80 10.56
N LEU A 34 7.57 -2.26 9.34
CA LEU A 34 7.14 -1.54 8.14
C LEU A 34 5.61 -1.48 8.05
N LYS A 35 4.92 -2.61 8.30
CA LYS A 35 3.46 -2.67 8.35
C LYS A 35 2.88 -1.75 9.43
N ALA A 36 3.49 -1.74 10.63
CA ALA A 36 3.10 -0.81 11.69
C ALA A 36 3.30 0.64 11.27
N ALA A 37 4.43 1.00 10.67
CA ALA A 37 4.70 2.37 10.23
C ALA A 37 3.72 2.84 9.14
N VAL A 38 3.43 2.00 8.14
CA VAL A 38 2.43 2.30 7.10
C VAL A 38 1.04 2.47 7.72
N ARG A 39 0.65 1.56 8.61
CA ARG A 39 -0.63 1.62 9.31
C ARG A 39 -0.78 2.90 10.14
N ASP A 40 0.23 3.23 10.95
CA ASP A 40 0.22 4.40 11.82
C ASP A 40 0.17 5.70 11.00
N TYR A 41 0.91 5.75 9.88
CA TYR A 41 0.80 6.85 8.92
C TYR A 41 -0.60 6.98 8.36
N LEU A 42 -1.19 5.91 7.82
CA LEU A 42 -2.52 5.95 7.23
C LEU A 42 -3.60 6.32 8.25
N ARG A 43 -3.49 5.84 9.50
CA ARG A 43 -4.38 6.21 10.61
C ARG A 43 -4.23 7.66 11.07
N SER A 44 -3.08 8.29 10.82
CA SER A 44 -2.86 9.70 11.15
C SER A 44 -3.53 10.66 10.16
N LEU A 45 -3.98 10.15 9.01
CA LEU A 45 -4.65 10.94 7.98
C LEU A 45 -6.14 11.08 8.32
N ASP A 46 -6.71 12.25 8.05
CA ASP A 46 -8.16 12.39 7.99
C ASP A 46 -8.74 11.65 6.77
N ASP A 47 -10.06 11.46 6.75
CA ASP A 47 -10.74 10.74 5.67
C ASP A 47 -10.45 11.30 4.27
N ALA A 48 -10.29 12.62 4.14
CA ALA A 48 -10.04 13.25 2.84
C ALA A 48 -8.59 12.99 2.38
N ALA A 49 -7.64 13.13 3.28
CA ALA A 49 -6.23 12.86 3.05
C ALA A 49 -5.99 11.37 2.78
N PHE A 50 -6.63 10.48 3.53
CA PHE A 50 -6.57 9.03 3.31
C PHE A 50 -7.07 8.68 1.90
N ARG A 51 -8.26 9.14 1.52
CA ARG A 51 -8.80 8.93 0.15
C ARG A 51 -7.84 9.44 -0.92
N ALA A 52 -7.23 10.60 -0.70
CA ALA A 52 -6.27 11.17 -1.64
C ALA A 52 -4.99 10.32 -1.76
N GLU A 53 -4.44 9.79 -0.65
CA GLU A 53 -3.27 8.91 -0.70
C GLU A 53 -3.59 7.59 -1.40
N VAL A 54 -4.72 6.96 -1.07
CA VAL A 54 -5.16 5.72 -1.73
C VAL A 54 -5.30 5.94 -3.24
N ALA A 55 -5.89 7.06 -3.67
CA ALA A 55 -6.01 7.38 -5.10
C ALA A 55 -4.64 7.57 -5.79
N ARG A 56 -3.65 8.16 -5.11
CA ARG A 56 -2.28 8.30 -5.65
C ARG A 56 -1.59 6.96 -5.81
N VAL A 57 -1.73 6.06 -4.84
CA VAL A 57 -1.20 4.69 -4.91
C VAL A 57 -1.91 3.92 -6.03
N ALA A 58 -3.25 3.97 -6.08
CA ALA A 58 -4.06 3.31 -7.11
C ALA A 58 -3.67 3.72 -8.53
N ARG A 59 -3.35 5.00 -8.76
CA ARG A 59 -2.90 5.49 -10.07
C ARG A 59 -1.68 4.74 -10.60
N ARG A 60 -0.82 4.20 -9.73
CA ARG A 60 0.38 3.45 -10.14
C ARG A 60 0.02 2.07 -10.71
N TYR A 61 -1.08 1.47 -10.24
CA TYR A 61 -1.63 0.21 -10.76
C TYR A 61 -2.38 0.38 -12.08
N LEU A 62 -2.72 1.62 -12.47
CA LEU A 62 -3.50 1.93 -13.67
C LEU A 62 -2.70 2.75 -14.70
N THR A 63 -1.37 2.68 -14.66
CA THR A 63 -0.53 3.22 -15.74
C THR A 63 -0.59 2.31 -16.97
N ASP A 64 -0.33 2.84 -18.17
CA ASP A 64 -0.32 2.04 -19.40
C ASP A 64 0.62 0.83 -19.29
N GLU A 65 1.77 1.00 -18.63
CA GLU A 65 2.72 -0.07 -18.35
C GLU A 65 2.14 -1.13 -17.40
N ALA A 66 1.48 -0.72 -16.32
CA ALA A 66 0.84 -1.64 -15.39
C ALA A 66 -0.30 -2.42 -16.06
N VAL A 67 -1.14 -1.74 -16.86
CA VAL A 67 -2.22 -2.38 -17.61
C VAL A 67 -1.66 -3.38 -18.62
N ALA A 68 -0.58 -3.03 -19.33
CA ALA A 68 0.09 -3.96 -20.26
C ALA A 68 0.68 -5.20 -19.55
N ARG A 69 0.97 -5.10 -18.25
CA ARG A 69 1.43 -6.21 -17.40
C ARG A 69 0.29 -7.02 -16.78
N GLY A 70 -0.96 -6.65 -17.04
CA GLY A 70 -2.15 -7.36 -16.58
C GLY A 70 -2.79 -6.80 -15.30
N TYR A 71 -2.32 -5.66 -14.78
CA TYR A 71 -3.01 -4.98 -13.68
C TYR A 71 -4.32 -4.34 -14.17
N GLY A 72 -5.35 -4.40 -13.33
CA GLY A 72 -6.68 -3.92 -13.64
C GLY A 72 -7.33 -3.13 -12.50
N ILE A 73 -8.59 -2.79 -12.70
CA ILE A 73 -9.39 -2.10 -11.67
C ILE A 73 -9.61 -3.02 -10.45
N GLU A 74 -9.67 -4.32 -10.69
CA GLU A 74 -9.79 -5.37 -9.68
C GLU A 74 -8.62 -5.31 -8.68
N ASP A 75 -7.39 -5.08 -9.15
CA ASP A 75 -6.21 -4.95 -8.29
C ASP A 75 -6.27 -3.72 -7.38
N VAL A 76 -6.89 -2.64 -7.86
CA VAL A 76 -7.13 -1.42 -7.10
C VAL A 76 -8.20 -1.64 -6.03
N VAL A 77 -9.26 -2.40 -6.34
CA VAL A 77 -10.28 -2.79 -5.35
C VAL A 77 -9.64 -3.63 -4.26
N VAL A 78 -8.87 -4.66 -4.62
CA VAL A 78 -8.15 -5.51 -3.66
C VAL A 78 -7.17 -4.68 -2.81
N LEU A 79 -6.45 -3.74 -3.42
CA LEU A 79 -5.57 -2.81 -2.70
C LEU A 79 -6.36 -1.98 -1.68
N HIS A 80 -7.48 -1.38 -2.10
CA HIS A 80 -8.31 -0.54 -1.23
C HIS A 80 -8.83 -1.33 -0.03
N ASP A 81 -9.32 -2.55 -0.26
CA ASP A 81 -9.87 -3.40 0.79
C ASP A 81 -8.78 -3.83 1.77
N TRP A 82 -7.61 -4.25 1.27
CA TRP A 82 -6.45 -4.60 2.10
C TRP A 82 -5.96 -3.41 2.96
N LEU A 83 -5.89 -2.20 2.41
CA LEU A 83 -5.53 -1.00 3.17
C LEU A 83 -6.58 -0.67 4.24
N THR A 84 -7.86 -0.86 3.91
CA THR A 84 -8.99 -0.64 4.83
C THR A 84 -8.97 -1.65 5.98
N GLU A 85 -8.64 -2.91 5.71
CA GLU A 85 -8.47 -3.95 6.72
C GLU A 85 -7.26 -3.64 7.63
N MET A 86 -6.12 -3.27 7.05
CA MET A 86 -4.92 -2.91 7.80
C MET A 86 -5.18 -1.82 8.85
N ILE A 87 -5.96 -0.79 8.50
CA ILE A 87 -6.26 0.29 9.45
C ILE A 87 -7.32 -0.10 10.49
N ARG A 88 -8.05 -1.20 10.32
CA ARG A 88 -9.06 -1.71 11.27
C ARG A 88 -8.49 -2.71 12.28
N GLU A 89 -7.39 -3.39 11.96
CA GLU A 89 -6.74 -4.37 12.87
C GLU A 89 -6.21 -3.69 14.14
N TYR A 90 -6.63 -4.19 15.33
CA TYR A 90 -6.28 -3.66 16.65
C TYR A 90 -4.79 -3.86 17.00
#